data_AF-A0A8T4QVF5-F1
#
_entry.id   AF-A0A8T4QVF5-F1
#
_cell.length_a   1.000
_cell.length_b   1.000
_cell.length_c   1.000
_cell.angle_alpha   90.00
_cell.angle_beta   90.00
_cell.angle_gamma   90.00
#
_symmetry.space_group_name_H-M   'P 1'
#
loop_
_entity.id
_entity.type
_entity.pdbx_description
1 polymer ?
#
loop_
_entity_poly.entity_id
_entity_poly.type
_entity_poly.pdbx_seq_one_letter_code
_entity_poly.pdbx_strand_id
1 'polypeptide(L)'
;MEHLHIGGDTRLRESVKRCVLVAFNTPDIIKYSQAMHGINSRIHVKALREQGVKIHDVYDAFMVVHPKLREFFTSVNEKSGVLMYLESAIMKNILLELHSRGINGLPLHDAVIHNRGDSELVSQIMREQYTSFTGGNEIVVKTAFR
;
A
#
# COMPACT_ATOMS: atom_id res chain seq x y z
N MET A 1 2.23 -6.99 24.15
CA MET A 1 2.42 -7.42 22.75
C MET A 1 3.78 -6.94 22.33
N GLU A 2 4.74 -7.85 22.15
CA GLU A 2 6.06 -7.51 21.61
C GLU A 2 5.89 -6.93 20.20
N HIS A 3 6.54 -5.80 19.93
CA HIS A 3 6.48 -5.16 18.63
C HIS A 3 7.14 -6.05 17.58
N LEU A 4 6.40 -6.44 16.54
CA LEU A 4 6.93 -7.20 15.41
C LEU A 4 8.06 -6.39 14.76
N HIS A 5 9.31 -6.78 14.98
CA HIS A 5 10.46 -6.11 14.37
C HIS A 5 10.65 -6.61 12.94
N ILE A 6 9.95 -5.96 12.00
CA ILE A 6 9.95 -6.29 10.56
C ILE A 6 11.21 -5.72 9.86
N GLY A 7 11.97 -4.86 10.55
CA GLY A 7 13.17 -4.20 10.01
C GLY A 7 14.34 -5.18 9.84
N GLY A 8 14.41 -5.88 8.71
CA GLY A 8 15.57 -6.68 8.32
C GLY A 8 15.24 -7.98 7.58
N ASP A 9 14.05 -8.56 7.82
CA ASP A 9 13.63 -9.79 7.15
C ASP A 9 12.67 -9.49 6.00
N THR A 10 13.21 -9.54 4.78
CA THR A 10 12.46 -9.34 3.54
C THR A 10 11.28 -10.31 3.43
N ARG A 11 11.42 -11.57 3.86
CA ARG A 11 10.35 -12.57 3.76
C ARG A 11 9.22 -12.25 4.71
N LEU A 12 9.54 -11.91 5.97
CA LEU A 12 8.54 -11.49 6.95
C LEU A 12 7.80 -10.23 6.49
N ARG A 13 8.52 -9.25 5.94
CA ARG A 13 7.94 -8.03 5.37
C ARG A 13 6.97 -8.34 4.23
N GLU A 14 7.35 -9.19 3.29
CA GLU A 14 6.47 -9.57 2.18
C GLU A 14 5.25 -10.38 2.66
N SER A 15 5.40 -11.24 3.67
CA SER A 15 4.28 -11.93 4.30
C SER A 15 3.27 -10.95 4.92
N VAL A 16 3.75 -9.95 5.66
CA VAL A 16 2.91 -8.90 6.26
C VAL A 16 2.17 -8.11 5.19
N LYS A 17 2.88 -7.65 4.14
CA LYS A 17 2.26 -6.94 3.01
C LYS A 17 1.17 -7.76 2.36
N ARG A 18 1.40 -9.06 2.15
CA ARG A 18 0.40 -9.95 1.55
C ARG A 18 -0.84 -10.08 2.44
N CYS A 19 -0.67 -10.25 3.75
CA CYS A 19 -1.78 -10.27 4.70
C CYS A 19 -2.63 -9.00 4.60
N VAL A 20 -2.01 -7.83 4.54
CA VAL A 20 -2.71 -6.55 4.43
C VAL A 20 -3.41 -6.41 3.07
N LEU A 21 -2.72 -6.72 1.97
CA LEU A 21 -3.26 -6.60 0.62
C LEU A 21 -4.45 -7.55 0.37
N VAL A 22 -4.37 -8.79 0.85
CA VAL A 22 -5.50 -9.73 0.73
C VAL A 22 -6.69 -9.21 1.52
N ALA A 23 -6.48 -8.65 2.71
CA ALA A 23 -7.57 -8.17 3.55
C ALA A 23 -8.29 -6.93 3.00
N PHE A 24 -7.60 -6.06 2.26
CA PHE A 24 -8.23 -4.98 1.47
C PHE A 24 -9.07 -5.51 0.29
N ASN A 25 -8.72 -6.69 -0.22
CA ASN A 25 -9.32 -7.29 -1.42
C ASN A 25 -10.28 -8.45 -1.12
N THR A 26 -10.58 -8.73 0.15
CA THR A 26 -11.58 -9.73 0.55
C THR A 26 -12.77 -9.07 1.24
N PRO A 27 -14.03 -9.46 0.94
CA PRO A 27 -15.22 -8.73 1.35
C PRO A 27 -15.55 -8.84 2.84
N ASP A 28 -14.96 -9.80 3.55
CA ASP A 28 -15.20 -10.03 4.97
C ASP A 28 -14.02 -10.83 5.58
N ILE A 29 -14.00 -10.94 6.90
CA ILE A 29 -12.95 -11.65 7.65
C ILE A 29 -12.94 -13.16 7.37
N ILE A 30 -14.07 -13.75 6.99
CA ILE A 30 -14.19 -15.18 6.67
C ILE A 30 -13.51 -15.44 5.33
N LYS A 31 -13.78 -14.62 4.31
CA LYS A 31 -13.14 -14.67 3.00
C LYS A 31 -11.66 -14.35 3.07
N TYR A 32 -11.27 -13.40 3.93
CA TYR A 32 -9.88 -13.17 4.27
C TYR A 32 -9.21 -14.44 4.79
N SER A 33 -9.78 -15.06 5.83
CA SER A 33 -9.25 -16.30 6.40
C SER A 33 -9.18 -17.41 5.35
N GLN A 34 -10.22 -17.61 4.54
CA GLN A 34 -10.23 -18.59 3.45
C GLN A 34 -9.10 -18.35 2.43
N ALA A 35 -8.92 -17.11 1.98
CA ALA A 35 -7.87 -16.72 1.05
C ALA A 35 -6.47 -16.99 1.61
N MET A 36 -6.28 -16.73 2.91
CA MET A 36 -5.00 -16.94 3.59
C MET A 36 -4.69 -18.42 3.91
N HIS A 37 -5.71 -19.28 3.92
CA HIS A 37 -5.55 -20.73 4.08
C HIS A 37 -5.33 -21.50 2.76
N GLY A 38 -5.48 -20.84 1.61
CA GLY A 38 -5.20 -21.41 0.28
C GLY A 38 -3.72 -21.79 0.07
N ILE A 39 -3.45 -22.74 -0.83
CA ILE A 39 -2.12 -23.35 -1.02
C ILE A 39 -1.04 -22.31 -1.31
N ASN A 40 -1.29 -21.37 -2.23
CA ASN A 40 -0.34 -20.31 -2.57
C ASN A 40 -0.08 -19.39 -1.37
N SER A 41 -1.13 -19.02 -0.63
CA SER A 41 -1.02 -18.15 0.55
C SER A 41 -0.23 -18.80 1.69
N ARG A 42 -0.33 -20.12 1.88
CA ARG A 42 0.45 -20.86 2.90
C ARG A 42 1.95 -20.71 2.71
N ILE A 43 2.42 -20.69 1.46
CA ILE A 43 3.83 -20.45 1.12
C ILE A 43 4.21 -19.02 1.50
N HIS A 44 3.36 -18.05 1.13
CA HIS A 44 3.62 -16.64 1.36
C HIS A 44 3.55 -16.19 2.82
N VAL A 45 2.84 -16.91 3.70
CA VAL A 45 2.80 -16.61 5.15
C VAL A 45 3.67 -17.53 6.00
N LYS A 46 4.52 -18.34 5.39
CA LYS A 46 5.39 -19.27 6.12
C LYS A 46 6.27 -18.54 7.13
N ALA A 47 6.87 -17.41 6.75
CA ALA A 47 7.71 -16.61 7.63
C ALA A 47 6.96 -16.09 8.87
N LEU A 48 5.68 -15.70 8.73
CA LEU A 48 4.85 -15.33 9.88
C LEU A 48 4.66 -16.51 10.85
N ARG A 49 4.38 -17.70 10.31
CA ARG A 49 4.19 -18.91 11.13
C ARG A 49 5.47 -19.35 11.84
N GLU A 50 6.61 -19.27 11.16
CA GLU A 50 7.93 -19.55 11.74
C GLU A 50 8.25 -18.62 12.91
N GLN A 51 7.71 -17.40 12.90
CA GLN A 51 7.79 -16.43 14.00
C GLN A 51 6.65 -16.57 15.03
N GLY A 52 5.78 -17.58 14.91
CA GLY A 52 4.64 -17.77 15.79
C GLY A 52 3.53 -16.71 15.64
N VAL A 53 3.61 -15.85 14.62
CA VAL A 53 2.66 -14.76 14.37
C VAL A 53 1.47 -15.32 13.62
N LYS A 54 0.28 -15.13 14.19
CA LYS A 54 -0.97 -15.49 13.50
C LYS A 54 -1.37 -14.35 12.56
N ILE A 55 -2.07 -14.71 11.51
CA ILE A 55 -2.55 -13.76 10.49
C ILE A 55 -3.39 -12.63 11.13
N HIS A 56 -4.20 -12.94 12.15
CA HIS A 56 -4.99 -11.93 12.86
C HIS A 56 -4.14 -10.91 13.64
N ASP A 57 -2.94 -11.29 14.11
CA ASP A 57 -2.06 -10.37 14.85
C ASP A 57 -1.56 -9.28 13.90
N VAL A 58 -1.34 -9.62 12.62
CA VAL A 58 -0.96 -8.66 11.58
C VAL A 58 -2.10 -7.67 11.33
N TYR A 59 -3.34 -8.16 11.26
CA TYR A 59 -4.51 -7.30 11.12
C TYR A 59 -4.63 -6.32 12.28
N ASP A 60 -4.63 -6.84 13.52
CA ASP A 60 -4.80 -6.04 14.72
C ASP A 60 -3.69 -4.99 14.85
N ALA A 61 -2.43 -5.40 14.64
CA ALA A 61 -1.29 -4.49 14.67
C ALA A 61 -1.40 -3.39 13.59
N PHE A 62 -1.80 -3.75 12.36
CA PHE A 62 -1.97 -2.78 11.28
C PHE A 62 -3.11 -1.79 11.57
N MET A 63 -4.21 -2.25 12.15
CA MET A 63 -5.36 -1.40 12.53
C MET A 63 -5.07 -0.48 13.71
N VAL A 64 -4.20 -0.87 14.64
CA VAL A 64 -3.73 0.00 15.72
C VAL A 64 -2.95 1.20 15.15
N VAL A 65 -2.11 0.96 14.14
CA VAL A 65 -1.31 2.03 13.51
C VAL A 65 -2.14 2.87 12.54
N HIS A 66 -3.10 2.25 11.84
CA HIS A 66 -3.88 2.89 10.78
C HIS A 66 -5.40 2.81 11.03
N PRO A 67 -5.91 3.39 12.14
CA PRO A 67 -7.32 3.24 12.52
C PRO A 67 -8.30 3.79 11.48
N LYS A 68 -7.89 4.83 10.72
CA LYS A 68 -8.68 5.41 9.62
C LYS A 68 -8.88 4.44 8.45
N LEU A 69 -8.05 3.41 8.31
CA LEU A 69 -8.15 2.44 7.22
C LEU A 69 -9.12 1.29 7.53
N ARG A 70 -9.64 1.21 8.76
CA ARG A 70 -10.52 0.12 9.20
C ARG A 70 -11.77 -0.04 8.34
N GLU A 71 -12.34 1.07 7.88
CA GLU A 71 -13.55 1.04 7.06
C GLU A 71 -13.33 0.53 5.63
N PHE A 72 -12.07 0.47 5.18
CA PHE A 72 -11.68 -0.01 3.85
C PHE A 72 -11.22 -1.46 3.87
N PHE A 73 -10.91 -1.99 5.05
CA PHE A 73 -10.63 -3.41 5.26
C PHE A 73 -11.93 -4.18 5.20
N THR A 74 -11.92 -5.36 4.57
CA THR A 74 -13.09 -6.24 4.56
C THR A 74 -14.38 -5.60 4.01
N SER A 75 -14.25 -4.78 2.97
CA SER A 75 -15.36 -3.97 2.42
C SER A 75 -15.33 -3.90 0.89
N VAL A 76 -15.08 -5.04 0.24
CA VAL A 76 -14.75 -5.15 -1.20
C VAL A 76 -15.81 -4.57 -2.15
N ASN A 77 -17.01 -4.32 -1.65
CA ASN A 77 -18.12 -3.96 -2.53
C ASN A 77 -18.48 -2.46 -2.52
N GLU A 78 -17.90 -1.63 -1.64
CA GLU A 78 -18.23 -0.19 -1.61
C GLU A 78 -17.02 0.75 -1.42
N LYS A 79 -15.99 0.36 -0.64
CA LYS A 79 -14.96 1.31 -0.20
C LYS A 79 -13.55 1.03 -0.70
N SER A 80 -13.17 -0.23 -0.94
CA SER A 80 -11.82 -0.53 -1.50
C SER A 80 -11.68 -0.08 -2.95
N GLY A 81 -12.75 -0.16 -3.75
CA GLY A 81 -12.81 0.43 -5.09
C GLY A 81 -12.64 1.96 -5.07
N VAL A 82 -13.09 2.63 -4.01
CA VAL A 82 -12.87 4.07 -3.83
C VAL A 82 -11.38 4.37 -3.62
N LEU A 83 -10.64 3.54 -2.88
CA LEU A 83 -9.18 3.72 -2.75
C LEU A 83 -8.46 3.56 -4.10
N MET A 84 -8.81 2.54 -4.87
CA MET A 84 -8.23 2.35 -6.21
C MET A 84 -8.60 3.50 -7.16
N TYR A 85 -9.83 4.00 -7.06
CA TYR A 85 -10.29 5.17 -7.81
C TYR A 85 -9.54 6.44 -7.40
N LEU A 86 -9.31 6.64 -6.09
CA LEU A 86 -8.53 7.75 -5.56
C LEU A 86 -7.08 7.69 -6.03
N GLU A 87 -6.43 6.53 -5.97
CA GLU A 87 -5.08 6.32 -6.51
C GLU A 87 -5.04 6.64 -8.01
N SER A 88 -6.03 6.16 -8.77
CA SER A 88 -6.14 6.43 -10.21
C SER A 88 -6.36 7.92 -10.50
N ALA A 89 -7.14 8.62 -9.67
CA ALA A 89 -7.41 10.05 -9.79
C ALA A 89 -6.16 10.89 -9.49
N ILE A 90 -5.41 10.55 -8.44
CA ILE A 90 -4.14 11.20 -8.10
C ILE A 90 -3.15 11.01 -9.26
N MET A 91 -2.99 9.79 -9.76
CA MET A 91 -2.09 9.50 -10.89
C MET A 91 -2.50 10.28 -12.14
N LYS A 92 -3.79 10.33 -12.47
CA LYS A 92 -4.30 11.13 -13.59
C LYS A 92 -3.90 12.61 -13.44
N ASN A 93 -4.08 13.20 -12.26
CA ASN A 93 -3.75 14.60 -12.03
C ASN A 93 -2.24 14.86 -12.11
N ILE A 94 -1.41 13.92 -11.61
CA ILE A 94 0.04 13.98 -11.81
C ILE A 94 0.36 14.04 -13.30
N LEU A 95 -0.18 13.13 -14.12
CA LEU A 95 0.11 13.09 -15.55
C LEU A 95 -0.36 14.34 -16.30
N LEU A 96 -1.52 14.89 -15.93
CA LEU A 96 -2.01 16.14 -16.50
C LEU A 96 -1.10 17.33 -16.16
N GLU A 97 -0.59 17.39 -14.92
CA GLU A 97 0.34 18.43 -14.48
C GLU A 97 1.72 18.28 -15.12
N LEU A 98 2.20 17.05 -15.30
CA LEU A 98 3.43 16.80 -16.06
C LEU A 98 3.26 17.27 -17.52
N HIS A 99 2.13 16.95 -18.14
CA HIS A 99 1.84 17.36 -19.50
C HIS A 99 1.74 18.89 -19.64
N SER A 100 1.09 19.59 -18.70
CA SER A 100 0.98 21.05 -18.72
C SER A 100 2.33 21.75 -18.62
N ARG A 101 3.32 21.10 -18.01
CA ARG A 101 4.71 21.57 -17.87
C ARG A 101 5.65 21.06 -18.96
N GLY A 102 5.16 20.33 -19.95
CA GLY A 102 5.97 19.77 -21.04
C GLY A 102 6.89 18.62 -20.61
N ILE A 103 6.60 17.96 -19.48
CA ILE A 103 7.37 16.84 -18.95
C ILE A 103 6.75 15.53 -19.44
N ASN A 104 7.58 14.67 -20.03
CA ASN A 104 7.15 13.32 -20.40
C ASN A 104 7.14 12.42 -19.17
N GLY A 105 5.94 11.96 -18.78
CA GLY A 105 5.73 10.99 -17.71
C GLY A 105 4.97 9.77 -18.20
N LEU A 106 5.49 8.57 -17.95
CA LEU A 106 4.79 7.30 -18.18
C LEU A 106 4.42 6.67 -16.83
N PRO A 107 3.14 6.47 -16.51
CA PRO A 107 2.75 5.84 -15.25
C PRO A 107 3.08 4.33 -15.26
N LEU A 108 3.58 3.82 -14.14
CA LEU A 108 3.79 2.40 -13.90
C LEU A 108 3.38 2.08 -12.45
N HIS A 109 2.19 1.51 -12.27
CA HIS A 109 1.58 1.31 -10.95
C HIS A 109 1.54 2.62 -10.13
N ASP A 110 2.29 2.70 -9.04
CA ASP A 110 2.43 3.84 -8.14
C ASP A 110 3.62 4.75 -8.48
N ALA A 111 4.35 4.46 -9.56
CA ALA A 111 5.52 5.19 -10.02
C ALA A 111 5.26 5.93 -11.34
N VAL A 112 6.12 6.91 -11.64
CA VAL A 112 6.17 7.59 -12.94
C VAL A 112 7.58 7.49 -13.49
N ILE A 113 7.72 7.02 -14.73
CA ILE A 113 8.97 7.04 -15.48
C ILE A 113 9.08 8.41 -16.17
N HIS A 114 10.20 9.08 -15.98
CA HIS A 114 10.46 10.43 -16.49
C HIS A 114 11.96 10.59 -16.83
N ASN A 115 12.33 11.71 -17.47
CA ASN A 115 13.73 12.04 -17.71
C ASN A 115 14.45 12.36 -16.38
N ARG A 116 15.71 11.97 -16.27
CA ARG A 116 16.51 12.19 -15.04
C ARG A 116 16.55 13.67 -14.61
N GLY A 117 16.60 14.60 -15.56
CA GLY A 117 16.65 16.04 -15.29
C GLY A 117 15.42 16.58 -14.56
N ASP A 118 14.28 15.92 -14.69
CA ASP A 118 13.01 16.37 -14.11
C ASP A 118 12.73 15.75 -12.73
N SER A 119 13.65 14.95 -12.18
CA SER A 119 13.39 14.09 -11.02
C SER A 119 12.90 14.82 -9.78
N GLU A 120 13.48 15.97 -9.46
CA GLU A 120 13.07 16.77 -8.31
C GLU A 120 11.67 17.34 -8.51
N LEU A 121 11.40 17.86 -9.72
CA LEU A 121 10.12 18.45 -10.08
C LEU A 121 9.00 17.41 -10.13
N VAL A 122 9.25 16.23 -10.72
CA VAL A 122 8.28 15.12 -10.70
C VAL A 122 7.99 14.68 -9.28
N SER A 123 9.03 14.54 -8.44
CA SER A 123 8.85 14.17 -7.02
C SER A 123 8.02 15.21 -6.26
N GLN A 124 8.23 16.50 -6.55
CA GLN A 124 7.44 17.58 -6.00
C GLN A 124 5.97 17.49 -6.43
N ILE A 125 5.70 17.35 -7.73
CA ILE A 125 4.34 17.24 -8.29
C ILE A 125 3.59 16.04 -7.68
N MET A 126 4.25 14.87 -7.60
CA MET A 126 3.65 13.68 -6.99
C MET A 126 3.25 13.94 -5.53
N ARG A 127 4.12 14.60 -4.75
CA ARG A 127 3.83 14.96 -3.35
C ARG A 127 2.69 15.96 -3.25
N GLU A 128 2.69 17.00 -4.08
CA GLU A 128 1.65 18.04 -4.08
C GLU A 128 0.27 17.45 -4.38
N GLN A 129 0.16 16.63 -5.44
CA GLN A 129 -1.10 15.99 -5.80
C GLN A 129 -1.59 15.04 -4.71
N TYR A 130 -0.70 14.23 -4.15
CA TYR A 130 -1.07 13.35 -3.04
C TYR A 130 -1.51 14.14 -1.79
N THR A 131 -0.78 15.20 -1.44
CA THR A 131 -1.07 16.05 -0.28
C THR A 131 -2.42 16.76 -0.44
N SER A 132 -2.71 17.25 -1.65
CA SER A 132 -3.99 17.87 -1.98
C SER A 132 -5.16 16.91 -1.81
N PHE A 133 -4.99 15.63 -2.14
CA PHE A 133 -6.03 14.61 -1.98
C PHE A 133 -6.18 14.10 -0.55
N THR A 134 -5.08 14.05 0.21
CA THR A 134 -5.05 13.47 1.57
C THR A 134 -5.18 14.49 2.69
N GLY A 135 -5.28 15.78 2.37
CA GLY A 135 -5.51 16.86 3.32
C GLY A 135 -4.29 17.20 4.18
N GLY A 136 -3.07 17.06 3.64
CA GLY A 136 -1.87 17.57 4.33
C GLY A 136 -1.19 16.62 5.32
N ASN A 137 -1.56 15.34 5.38
CA ASN A 137 -0.85 14.39 6.23
C ASN A 137 0.55 14.11 5.66
N GLU A 138 1.59 14.35 6.46
CA GLU A 138 2.99 14.30 6.06
C GLU A 138 3.39 12.88 5.58
N ILE A 139 3.90 12.77 4.34
CA ILE A 139 4.33 11.50 3.77
C ILE A 139 5.76 11.18 4.25
N VAL A 140 5.91 10.14 5.07
CA VAL A 140 7.24 9.57 5.37
C VAL A 140 7.60 8.58 4.27
N VAL A 141 8.32 9.04 3.25
CA VAL A 141 8.89 8.16 2.22
C VAL A 141 10.13 7.47 2.79
N LYS A 142 10.00 6.18 3.16
CA LYS A 142 11.15 5.32 3.46
C LYS A 142 11.64 4.68 2.16
N THR A 143 12.64 5.28 1.52
CA THR A 143 13.34 4.65 0.40
C THR A 143 14.14 3.45 0.91
N ALA A 144 13.83 2.25 0.40
CA ALA A 144 14.51 1.01 0.77
C ALA A 144 15.81 0.75 -0.02
N PHE A 145 16.33 1.76 -0.72
CA PHE A 145 17.55 1.66 -1.52
C PHE A 145 18.57 2.66 -1.01
N ARG A 146 19.56 2.12 -0.30
CA ARG A 146 20.93 2.65 -0.19
C ARG A 146 21.88 1.54 -0.60
#